data_AF-A0A7C3UTH1-F1
#
_entry.id   AF-A0A7C3UTH1-F1
#
_cell.length_a   1.000
_cell.length_b   1.000
_cell.length_c   1.000
_cell.angle_alpha   90.00
_cell.angle_beta   90.00
_cell.angle_gamma   90.00
#
_symmetry.space_group_name_H-M   'P 1'
#
loop_
_entity.id
_entity.type
_entity.pdbx_description
1 polymer ?
#
loop_
_entity_poly.entity_id
_entity_poly.type
_entity_poly.pdbx_seq_one_letter_code
_entity_poly.pdbx_strand_id
1 'polypeptide(L)'
;MMEKKEIKNILEVLFFITDEPISLEKLNEIFDKKVNKEIFLEIIDEIKKEYEDRLAPIELRNVAEGYQFATKPEYSQWVRKLFKDKVTLRLSQSALETLAIIAYKQPITRAELEEIRGVETISVLEKLLERKLIKIVGRKEAVGRPLLYGTTNEFLRYFGLVSISDLPSLDELAPSSTTENQDLYKTIEQQNQIDKSTDDLKNGNNTSE
;
A
#
# COMPACT_ATOMS: atom_id res chain seq x y z
N MET A 1 -13.39 -17.77 -30.47
CA MET A 1 -13.30 -17.42 -29.04
C MET A 1 -12.29 -18.37 -28.41
N MET A 2 -11.36 -17.88 -27.60
CA MET A 2 -10.45 -18.75 -26.84
C MET A 2 -11.27 -19.57 -25.83
N GLU A 3 -10.87 -20.82 -25.59
CA GLU A 3 -11.52 -21.64 -24.58
C GLU A 3 -11.12 -21.20 -23.18
N LYS A 4 -12.03 -21.30 -22.19
CA LYS A 4 -11.77 -20.91 -20.79
C LYS A 4 -10.50 -21.57 -20.24
N LYS A 5 -10.30 -22.85 -20.57
CA LYS A 5 -9.11 -23.63 -20.17
C LYS A 5 -7.81 -23.07 -20.75
N GLU A 6 -7.84 -22.61 -21.99
CA GLU A 6 -6.67 -21.99 -22.63
C GLU A 6 -6.32 -20.67 -21.93
N ILE A 7 -7.31 -19.83 -21.66
CA ILE A 7 -7.13 -18.55 -20.95
C ILE A 7 -6.54 -18.81 -19.56
N LYS A 8 -7.06 -19.78 -18.82
CA LYS A 8 -6.55 -20.18 -17.50
C LYS A 8 -5.08 -20.58 -17.54
N ASN A 9 -4.71 -21.47 -18.47
CA ASN A 9 -3.31 -21.90 -18.61
C ASN A 9 -2.39 -20.70 -18.92
N ILE A 10 -2.84 -19.77 -19.77
CA ILE A 10 -2.09 -18.54 -20.06
C ILE A 10 -1.96 -17.68 -18.80
N LEU A 11 -3.04 -17.47 -18.04
CA LEU A 11 -3.00 -16.70 -16.80
C LEU A 11 -2.03 -17.29 -15.77
N GLU A 12 -2.07 -18.62 -15.55
CA GLU A 12 -1.12 -19.27 -14.64
C GLU A 12 0.33 -19.04 -15.06
N VAL A 13 0.63 -19.14 -16.36
CA VAL A 13 1.98 -18.87 -16.90
C VAL A 13 2.38 -17.41 -16.66
N LEU A 14 1.48 -16.46 -16.94
CA LEU A 14 1.73 -15.03 -16.74
C LEU A 14 1.99 -14.71 -15.27
N PHE A 15 1.18 -15.23 -14.35
CA PHE A 15 1.39 -15.03 -12.91
C PHE A 15 2.63 -15.75 -12.38
N PHE A 16 3.04 -16.85 -12.99
CA PHE A 16 4.23 -17.61 -12.60
C PHE A 16 5.54 -16.92 -12.99
N ILE A 17 5.59 -16.30 -14.18
CA ILE A 17 6.82 -15.71 -14.71
C ILE A 17 7.10 -14.28 -14.19
N THR A 18 6.06 -13.59 -13.70
CA THR A 18 6.16 -12.21 -13.19
C THR A 18 6.57 -12.18 -11.72
N ASP A 19 7.31 -11.13 -11.33
CA ASP A 19 7.58 -10.76 -9.95
C ASP A 19 6.78 -9.52 -9.48
N GLU A 20 5.92 -8.99 -10.36
CA GLU A 20 5.02 -7.86 -10.12
C GLU A 20 3.55 -8.25 -10.29
N PRO A 21 2.61 -7.62 -9.55
CA PRO A 21 1.17 -7.81 -9.72
C PRO A 21 0.70 -7.42 -11.12
N ILE A 22 -0.11 -8.27 -11.75
CA ILE A 22 -0.72 -7.97 -13.05
C ILE A 22 -2.16 -7.53 -12.84
N SER A 23 -2.49 -6.31 -13.26
CA SER A 23 -3.84 -5.77 -13.19
C SER A 23 -4.77 -6.40 -14.22
N LEU A 24 -6.09 -6.34 -13.97
CA LEU A 24 -7.10 -6.79 -14.94
C LEU A 24 -7.03 -5.99 -16.24
N GLU A 25 -6.71 -4.70 -16.16
CA GLU A 25 -6.46 -3.83 -17.30
C GLU A 25 -5.31 -4.36 -18.14
N LYS A 26 -4.21 -4.76 -17.50
CA LYS A 26 -3.04 -5.29 -18.19
C LYS A 26 -3.31 -6.64 -18.84
N LEU A 27 -4.03 -7.53 -18.14
CA LEU A 27 -4.51 -8.78 -18.74
C LEU A 27 -5.38 -8.49 -19.97
N ASN A 28 -6.33 -7.57 -19.85
CA ASN A 28 -7.21 -7.22 -20.96
C ASN A 28 -6.41 -6.69 -22.18
N GLU A 29 -5.34 -5.92 -21.97
CA GLU A 29 -4.42 -5.51 -23.04
C GLU A 29 -3.72 -6.70 -23.69
N ILE A 30 -3.16 -7.63 -22.90
CA ILE A 30 -2.44 -8.82 -23.39
C ILE A 30 -3.35 -9.71 -24.24
N PHE A 31 -4.65 -9.79 -23.90
CA PHE A 31 -5.65 -10.55 -24.63
C PHE A 31 -6.36 -9.71 -25.73
N ASP A 32 -5.76 -8.62 -26.22
CA ASP A 32 -6.29 -7.73 -27.26
C ASP A 32 -7.73 -7.22 -27.00
N LYS A 33 -8.12 -7.05 -25.74
CA LYS A 33 -9.48 -6.69 -25.32
C LYS A 33 -10.57 -7.67 -25.76
N LYS A 34 -10.19 -8.93 -26.05
CA LYS A 34 -11.10 -9.99 -26.53
C LYS A 34 -11.72 -10.82 -25.40
N VAL A 35 -11.25 -10.66 -24.17
CA VAL A 35 -11.72 -11.39 -22.99
C VAL A 35 -12.32 -10.40 -22.00
N ASN A 36 -13.50 -10.73 -21.48
CA ASN A 36 -14.19 -9.86 -20.54
C ASN A 36 -13.56 -9.94 -19.13
N LYS A 37 -13.60 -8.84 -18.37
CA LYS A 37 -13.06 -8.76 -17.01
C LYS A 37 -13.70 -9.77 -16.06
N GLU A 38 -15.01 -10.03 -16.17
CA GLU A 38 -15.68 -11.04 -15.34
C GLU A 38 -15.14 -12.46 -15.59
N ILE A 39 -14.75 -12.77 -16.82
CA ILE A 39 -14.14 -14.07 -17.16
C ILE A 39 -12.76 -14.19 -16.51
N PHE A 40 -11.96 -13.11 -16.50
CA PHE A 40 -10.68 -13.12 -15.78
C PHE A 40 -10.88 -13.36 -14.28
N LEU A 41 -11.83 -12.67 -13.66
CA LEU A 41 -12.13 -12.83 -12.23
C LEU A 41 -12.56 -14.27 -11.91
N GLU A 42 -13.45 -14.85 -12.71
CA GLU A 42 -13.90 -16.24 -12.55
C GLU A 42 -12.72 -17.22 -12.63
N ILE A 43 -11.84 -17.05 -13.62
CA ILE A 43 -10.67 -17.92 -13.80
C ILE A 43 -9.64 -17.72 -12.68
N ILE A 44 -9.42 -16.48 -12.23
CA ILE A 44 -8.51 -16.16 -11.12
C ILE A 44 -8.97 -16.84 -9.83
N ASP A 45 -10.28 -16.79 -9.54
CA ASP A 45 -10.83 -17.45 -8.36
C ASP A 45 -10.78 -18.98 -8.48
N GLU A 46 -10.93 -19.52 -9.69
CA GLU A 46 -10.69 -20.94 -9.96
C GLU A 46 -9.23 -21.33 -9.68
N ILE A 47 -8.25 -20.56 -10.16
CA ILE A 47 -6.82 -20.80 -9.89
C ILE A 47 -6.53 -20.73 -8.39
N LYS A 48 -7.04 -19.72 -7.68
CA LYS A 48 -6.85 -19.61 -6.22
C LYS A 48 -7.35 -20.86 -5.50
N LYS A 49 -8.58 -21.28 -5.83
CA LYS A 49 -9.22 -22.44 -5.21
C LYS A 49 -8.42 -23.72 -5.45
N GLU A 50 -7.90 -23.94 -6.67
CA GLU A 50 -7.09 -25.13 -6.95
C GLU A 50 -5.78 -25.18 -6.15
N TYR A 51 -5.15 -24.03 -5.91
CA TYR A 51 -3.94 -23.94 -5.09
C TYR A 51 -4.25 -24.16 -3.61
N GLU A 52 -5.41 -23.71 -3.15
CA GLU A 52 -5.92 -23.98 -1.81
C GLU A 52 -6.27 -25.46 -1.60
N ASP A 53 -7.09 -26.04 -2.48
CA ASP A 53 -7.58 -27.42 -2.43
C ASP A 53 -6.43 -28.45 -2.44
N ARG A 54 -5.34 -28.15 -3.15
CA ARG A 54 -4.14 -29.02 -3.20
C ARG A 54 -3.14 -28.77 -2.06
N LEU A 55 -3.47 -27.88 -1.12
CA LEU A 55 -2.58 -27.46 -0.02
C LEU A 55 -1.22 -26.94 -0.52
N ALA A 56 -1.22 -26.16 -1.60
CA ALA A 56 0.02 -25.61 -2.16
C ALA A 56 0.72 -24.66 -1.18
N PRO A 57 2.07 -24.61 -1.18
CA PRO A 57 2.85 -23.66 -0.37
C PRO A 57 2.87 -22.23 -0.94
N ILE A 58 2.28 -22.05 -2.14
CA ILE A 58 2.13 -20.79 -2.84
C ILE A 58 0.66 -20.52 -3.11
N GLU A 59 0.30 -19.25 -3.28
CA GLU A 59 -1.07 -18.80 -3.49
C GLU A 59 -1.12 -17.55 -4.37
N LEU A 60 -2.21 -17.37 -5.10
CA LEU A 60 -2.44 -16.19 -5.93
C LEU A 60 -3.12 -15.10 -5.08
N ARG A 61 -2.41 -14.01 -4.80
CA ARG A 61 -2.93 -12.90 -3.97
C ARG A 61 -3.34 -11.73 -4.83
N ASN A 62 -4.40 -11.04 -4.39
CA ASN A 62 -4.70 -9.69 -4.85
C ASN A 62 -3.89 -8.70 -4.01
N VAL A 63 -3.14 -7.81 -4.66
CA VAL A 63 -2.25 -6.86 -3.99
C VAL A 63 -1.97 -5.68 -4.92
N ALA A 64 -1.93 -4.48 -4.34
CA ALA A 64 -2.00 -3.23 -5.07
C ALA A 64 -3.14 -3.28 -6.10
N GLU A 65 -2.84 -3.04 -7.37
CA GLU A 65 -3.82 -3.01 -8.46
C GLU A 65 -3.99 -4.34 -9.21
N GLY A 66 -3.45 -5.46 -8.71
CA GLY A 66 -3.44 -6.69 -9.48
C GLY A 66 -3.18 -7.97 -8.70
N TYR A 67 -2.88 -9.04 -9.45
CA TYR A 67 -2.68 -10.38 -8.90
C TYR A 67 -1.26 -10.88 -9.13
N GLN A 68 -0.68 -11.56 -8.14
CA GLN A 68 0.61 -12.23 -8.26
C GLN A 68 0.67 -13.48 -7.39
N PHE A 69 1.48 -14.46 -7.77
CA PHE A 69 1.81 -15.56 -6.88
C PHE A 69 2.68 -15.08 -5.71
N ALA A 70 2.40 -15.61 -4.52
CA ALA A 70 3.18 -15.39 -3.31
C ALA A 70 3.34 -16.69 -2.54
N THR A 71 4.40 -16.78 -1.73
CA THR A 71 4.58 -17.90 -0.79
C THR A 71 3.73 -17.70 0.46
N LYS A 72 3.18 -18.78 1.02
CA LYS A 72 2.46 -18.71 2.30
C LYS A 72 3.38 -18.28 3.46
N PRO A 73 2.89 -17.51 4.44
CA PRO A 73 3.72 -16.94 5.53
C PRO A 73 4.44 -17.99 6.38
N GLU A 74 3.87 -19.18 6.49
CA GLU A 74 4.41 -20.35 7.21
C GLU A 74 5.81 -20.73 6.72
N TYR A 75 6.12 -20.47 5.45
CA TYR A 75 7.42 -20.78 4.85
C TYR A 75 8.42 -19.60 4.90
N SER A 76 8.04 -18.47 5.49
CA SER A 76 8.83 -17.24 5.47
C SER A 76 10.24 -17.38 6.05
N GLN A 77 10.45 -18.29 7.02
CA GLN A 77 11.78 -18.57 7.58
C GLN A 77 12.76 -19.12 6.53
N TRP A 78 12.28 -19.93 5.58
CA TRP A 78 13.08 -20.54 4.54
C TRP A 78 13.41 -19.53 3.44
N VAL A 79 12.40 -18.75 3.03
CA VAL A 79 12.56 -17.62 2.11
C VAL A 79 13.62 -16.64 2.65
N ARG A 80 13.56 -16.29 3.94
CA ARG A 80 14.59 -15.44 4.58
C ARG A 80 16.00 -16.03 4.54
N LYS A 81 16.14 -17.35 4.71
CA LYS A 81 17.45 -18.02 4.64
C LYS A 81 18.05 -18.00 3.23
N LEU A 82 17.21 -18.01 2.19
CA LEU A 82 17.65 -17.90 0.80
C LEU A 82 18.14 -16.48 0.48
N PHE A 83 17.40 -15.46 0.94
CA PHE A 83 17.68 -14.06 0.65
C PHE A 83 18.49 -13.34 1.74
N LYS A 84 19.43 -14.03 2.42
CA LYS A 84 20.21 -13.51 3.56
C LYS A 84 20.87 -12.14 3.31
N ASP A 85 21.29 -11.84 2.09
CA ASP A 85 21.95 -10.57 1.74
C ASP A 85 20.97 -9.43 1.40
N LYS A 86 19.68 -9.74 1.20
CA LYS A 86 18.60 -8.74 1.01
C LYS A 86 17.97 -8.27 2.33
N VAL A 87 18.47 -8.73 3.49
CA VAL A 87 18.01 -8.32 4.83
C VAL A 87 18.21 -6.81 5.09
N THR A 88 19.03 -6.15 4.27
CA THR A 88 19.15 -4.68 4.20
C THR A 88 17.84 -3.97 3.80
N LEU A 89 16.83 -4.68 3.30
CA LEU A 89 15.51 -4.13 2.96
C LEU A 89 14.62 -3.82 4.17
N ARG A 90 14.98 -4.22 5.39
CA ARG A 90 14.19 -3.82 6.57
C ARG A 90 14.21 -2.30 6.74
N LEU A 91 13.02 -1.72 6.86
CA LEU A 91 12.87 -0.33 7.26
C LEU A 91 13.27 -0.21 8.73
N SER A 92 14.04 0.83 9.07
CA SER A 92 14.30 1.16 10.46
C SER A 92 13.00 1.58 11.16
N GLN A 93 12.99 1.57 12.49
CA GLN A 93 11.85 2.03 13.27
C GLN A 93 11.43 3.46 12.87
N SER A 94 12.40 4.38 12.76
CA SER A 94 12.14 5.75 12.31
C SER A 94 11.59 5.81 10.87
N ALA A 95 12.03 4.93 9.97
CA ALA A 95 11.47 4.86 8.62
C ALA A 95 10.04 4.34 8.60
N LEU A 96 9.72 3.32 9.43
CA LEU A 96 8.37 2.79 9.57
C LEU A 96 7.40 3.82 10.13
N GLU A 97 7.77 4.52 11.20
CA GLU A 97 6.97 5.58 11.80
C GLU A 97 6.71 6.72 10.81
N THR A 98 7.73 7.14 10.05
CA THR A 98 7.60 8.19 9.02
C THR A 98 6.64 7.73 7.93
N LEU A 99 6.83 6.51 7.45
CA LEU A 99 6.00 5.92 6.40
C LEU A 99 4.55 5.75 6.86
N ALA A 100 4.32 5.37 8.13
CA ALA A 100 2.99 5.26 8.70
C ALA A 100 2.28 6.62 8.70
N ILE A 101 2.92 7.69 9.18
CA ILE A 101 2.32 9.03 9.14
C ILE A 101 1.94 9.42 7.72
N ILE A 102 2.86 9.23 6.75
CA ILE A 102 2.57 9.52 5.34
C ILE A 102 1.38 8.69 4.85
N ALA A 103 1.32 7.40 5.16
CA ALA A 103 0.25 6.53 4.71
C ALA A 103 -1.14 6.96 5.22
N TYR A 104 -1.23 7.38 6.50
CA TYR A 104 -2.48 7.81 7.13
C TYR A 104 -2.86 9.28 6.87
N LYS A 105 -1.88 10.16 6.56
CA LYS A 105 -2.09 11.61 6.43
C LYS A 105 -1.84 12.17 5.02
N GLN A 106 -1.52 11.31 4.05
CA GLN A 106 -1.31 11.78 2.67
C GLN A 106 -2.55 12.50 2.10
N PRO A 107 -2.36 13.53 1.26
CA PRO A 107 -1.08 14.13 0.88
C PRO A 107 -0.51 15.03 1.98
N ILE A 108 0.76 14.84 2.38
CA ILE A 108 1.40 15.57 3.49
C ILE A 108 2.69 16.26 3.06
N THR A 109 3.01 17.43 3.61
CA THR A 109 4.29 18.12 3.41
C THR A 109 5.37 17.67 4.39
N ARG A 110 6.64 17.94 4.09
CA ARG A 110 7.74 17.66 5.03
C ARG A 110 7.57 18.40 6.36
N ALA A 111 7.11 19.65 6.33
CA ALA A 111 6.95 20.45 7.54
C ALA A 111 5.89 19.87 8.48
N GLU A 112 4.72 19.51 7.95
CA GLU A 112 3.65 18.85 8.72
C GLU A 112 4.10 17.49 9.27
N LEU A 113 4.87 16.75 8.48
CA LEU A 113 5.45 15.48 8.92
C LEU A 113 6.43 15.66 10.09
N GLU A 114 7.33 16.65 10.00
CA GLU A 114 8.28 16.98 11.07
C GLU A 114 7.58 17.49 12.33
N GLU A 115 6.48 18.23 12.18
CA GLU A 115 5.64 18.68 13.29
C GLU A 115 5.03 17.49 14.05
N ILE A 116 4.50 16.50 13.34
CA ILE A 116 3.96 15.27 13.95
C ILE A 116 5.08 14.40 14.56
N ARG A 117 6.23 14.31 13.88
CA ARG A 117 7.36 13.48 14.32
C ARG A 117 8.17 14.07 15.46
N GLY A 118 8.16 15.40 15.61
CA GLY A 118 9.01 16.14 16.54
C GLY A 118 10.51 16.12 16.22
N VAL A 119 10.92 15.56 15.07
CA VAL A 119 12.32 15.42 14.64
C VAL A 119 12.46 15.62 13.13
N GLU A 120 13.67 15.95 12.66
CA GLU A 120 13.99 16.12 11.24
C GLU A 120 13.81 14.81 10.45
N THR A 121 13.19 14.88 9.26
CA THR A 121 12.84 13.69 8.46
C THR A 121 13.48 13.63 7.08
N ILE A 122 14.34 14.59 6.71
CA ILE A 122 14.93 14.71 5.36
C ILE A 122 15.57 13.39 4.90
N SER A 123 16.52 12.86 5.66
CA SER A 123 17.24 11.63 5.28
C SER A 123 16.34 10.39 5.23
N VAL A 124 15.23 10.38 5.97
CA VAL A 124 14.25 9.29 5.97
C VAL A 124 13.37 9.37 4.72
N LEU A 125 12.91 10.58 4.38
CA LEU A 125 12.15 10.83 3.16
C LEU A 125 12.94 10.45 1.91
N GLU A 126 14.22 10.82 1.84
CA GLU A 126 15.11 10.44 0.73
C GLU A 126 15.18 8.91 0.57
N LYS A 127 15.41 8.18 1.67
CA LYS A 127 15.45 6.71 1.64
C LYS A 127 14.12 6.08 1.25
N LEU A 128 12.99 6.64 1.70
CA LEU A 128 11.67 6.14 1.35
C LEU A 128 11.33 6.39 -0.14
N LEU A 129 11.78 7.52 -0.69
CA LEU A 129 11.68 7.83 -2.13
C LEU A 129 12.56 6.90 -2.97
N GLU A 130 13.81 6.68 -2.57
CA GLU A 130 14.75 5.76 -3.24
C GLU A 130 14.19 4.33 -3.31
N ARG A 131 13.53 3.90 -2.22
CA ARG A 131 12.83 2.61 -2.14
C ARG A 131 11.48 2.59 -2.84
N LYS A 132 11.07 3.71 -3.45
CA LYS A 132 9.78 3.89 -4.12
C LYS A 132 8.57 3.62 -3.22
N LEU A 133 8.70 3.66 -1.90
CA LEU A 133 7.58 3.46 -0.98
C LEU A 133 6.69 4.71 -0.89
N ILE A 134 7.27 5.88 -1.17
CA ILE A 134 6.56 7.15 -1.29
C ILE A 134 6.91 7.83 -2.61
N LYS A 135 6.10 8.80 -3.01
CA LYS A 135 6.29 9.65 -4.19
C LYS A 135 5.85 11.08 -3.92
N ILE A 136 6.29 12.01 -4.77
CA ILE A 136 5.74 13.36 -4.82
C ILE A 136 4.40 13.30 -5.55
N VAL A 137 3.33 13.74 -4.89
CA VAL A 137 1.96 13.75 -5.45
C VAL A 137 1.50 15.14 -5.88
N GLY A 138 2.28 16.18 -5.56
CA GLY A 138 1.99 17.55 -5.97
C GLY A 138 2.76 18.58 -5.17
N ARG A 139 2.25 19.81 -5.15
CA ARG A 139 2.72 20.92 -4.32
C ARG A 139 1.54 21.54 -3.59
N LYS A 140 1.72 21.93 -2.33
CA LYS A 140 0.70 22.64 -1.57
C LYS A 140 0.63 24.09 -2.04
N GLU A 141 -0.57 24.63 -2.26
CA GLU A 141 -0.79 26.05 -2.55
C GLU A 141 -0.67 26.88 -1.26
N ALA A 142 0.56 26.97 -0.75
CA ALA A 142 0.95 27.75 0.41
C ALA A 142 2.29 28.45 0.15
N VAL A 143 2.72 29.33 1.06
CA VAL A 143 4.00 30.04 0.95
C VAL A 143 5.15 29.05 0.77
N GLY A 144 6.02 29.31 -0.21
CA GLY A 144 7.14 28.42 -0.55
C GLY A 144 6.77 27.18 -1.39
N ARG A 145 5.49 26.94 -1.67
CA ARG A 145 4.97 25.83 -2.49
C ARG A 145 5.64 24.48 -2.17
N PRO A 146 5.58 24.02 -0.91
CA PRO A 146 6.25 22.80 -0.47
C PRO A 146 5.69 21.57 -1.21
N LEU A 147 6.55 20.56 -1.37
CA LEU A 147 6.19 19.29 -1.98
C LEU A 147 5.19 18.53 -1.09
N LEU A 148 4.25 17.85 -1.73
CA LEU A 148 3.33 16.91 -1.09
C LEU A 148 3.79 15.47 -1.37
N TYR A 149 3.81 14.65 -0.32
CA TYR A 149 4.19 13.24 -0.35
C TYR A 149 2.97 12.35 -0.16
N GLY A 150 2.99 11.20 -0.83
CA GLY A 150 2.01 10.12 -0.68
C GLY A 150 2.63 8.75 -0.97
N THR A 151 1.90 7.67 -0.70
CA THR A 151 2.36 6.29 -0.90
C THR A 151 2.26 5.86 -2.37
N THR A 152 2.87 4.72 -2.69
CA THR A 152 2.92 4.14 -4.04
C THR A 152 2.28 2.76 -4.10
N ASN A 153 2.19 2.18 -5.31
CA ASN A 153 1.83 0.77 -5.48
C ASN A 153 2.89 -0.17 -4.88
N GLU A 154 4.17 0.24 -4.85
CA GLU A 154 5.22 -0.53 -4.19
C GLU A 154 5.02 -0.56 -2.67
N PHE A 155 4.51 0.51 -2.06
CA PHE A 155 4.07 0.47 -0.66
C PHE A 155 2.96 -0.57 -0.45
N LEU A 156 1.91 -0.54 -1.28
CA LEU A 156 0.80 -1.50 -1.17
C LEU A 156 1.31 -2.94 -1.35
N ARG A 157 2.20 -3.17 -2.32
CA ARG A 157 2.87 -4.45 -2.55
C ARG A 157 3.71 -4.90 -1.37
N TYR A 158 4.51 -3.99 -0.81
CA TYR A 158 5.38 -4.27 0.34
C TYR A 158 4.58 -4.68 1.58
N PHE A 159 3.42 -4.06 1.82
CA PHE A 159 2.55 -4.36 2.96
C PHE A 159 1.45 -5.39 2.64
N GLY A 160 1.34 -5.86 1.40
CA GLY A 160 0.34 -6.85 0.99
C GLY A 160 -1.10 -6.31 0.98
N LEU A 161 -1.27 -5.00 0.75
CA LEU A 161 -2.57 -4.31 0.71
C LEU A 161 -3.07 -4.22 -0.72
N VAL A 162 -4.38 -4.24 -0.95
CA VAL A 162 -4.99 -3.95 -2.27
C VAL A 162 -5.10 -2.44 -2.44
N SER A 163 -5.55 -1.75 -1.40
CA SER A 163 -5.74 -0.31 -1.42
C SER A 163 -5.22 0.36 -0.14
N ILE A 164 -5.05 1.67 -0.17
CA ILE A 164 -4.69 2.42 1.03
C ILE A 164 -5.78 2.36 2.10
N SER A 165 -7.04 2.19 1.68
CA SER A 165 -8.20 2.06 2.57
C SER A 165 -8.21 0.74 3.35
N ASP A 166 -7.36 -0.22 2.98
CA ASP A 166 -7.21 -1.49 3.69
C ASP A 166 -6.31 -1.35 4.93
N LEU A 167 -5.73 -0.17 5.16
CA LEU A 167 -5.01 0.10 6.39
C LEU A 167 -5.98 0.03 7.59
N PRO A 168 -5.57 -0.61 8.69
CA PRO A 168 -6.38 -0.65 9.90
C PRO A 168 -6.64 0.77 10.39
N SER A 169 -7.83 1.03 10.93
CA SER A 169 -8.12 2.33 11.52
C SER A 169 -7.21 2.60 12.72
N LEU A 170 -6.97 3.87 13.04
CA LEU A 170 -6.14 4.24 14.19
C LEU A 170 -6.75 3.72 15.51
N ASP A 171 -8.08 3.70 15.59
CA ASP A 171 -8.84 3.19 16.74
C ASP A 171 -8.61 1.68 16.96
N GLU A 172 -8.48 0.90 15.87
CA GLU A 172 -8.22 -0.55 15.92
C GLU A 172 -6.78 -0.89 16.34
N LEU A 173 -5.86 0.07 16.29
CA LEU A 173 -4.46 -0.10 16.69
C LEU A 173 -4.22 0.14 18.21
N ALA A 174 -5.19 0.72 18.90
CA ALA A 174 -5.16 0.94 20.35
C ALA A 174 -6.03 -0.10 21.05
N PRO A 175 -5.51 -1.31 21.38
CA PRO A 175 -4.70 -1.45 22.60
C PRO A 175 -3.77 -2.70 22.58
N SER A 176 -2.54 -2.59 22.07
CA SER A 176 -1.51 -3.62 22.35
C SER A 176 -0.05 -3.18 22.15
N SER A 177 0.23 -1.89 21.92
CA SER A 177 1.58 -1.42 21.61
C SER A 177 2.21 -0.59 22.75
N THR A 178 3.51 -0.83 22.97
CA THR A 178 4.40 -0.21 23.96
C THR A 178 4.27 1.32 24.03
N THR A 179 4.52 1.90 25.20
CA THR A 179 4.36 3.33 25.58
C THR A 179 4.79 4.34 24.51
N GLU A 180 5.86 4.09 23.76
CA GLU A 180 6.36 5.00 22.70
C GLU A 180 5.43 5.10 21.48
N ASN A 181 4.71 4.04 21.12
CA ASN A 181 3.76 4.10 20.00
C ASN A 181 2.52 4.93 20.36
N GLN A 182 2.15 4.97 21.64
CA GLN A 182 0.96 5.69 22.12
C GLN A 182 1.05 7.20 21.88
N ASP A 183 2.25 7.79 21.96
CA ASP A 183 2.45 9.22 21.77
C ASP A 183 2.33 9.64 20.30
N LEU A 184 2.81 8.78 19.38
CA LEU A 184 2.58 8.98 17.95
C LEU A 184 1.09 8.88 17.60
N TYR A 185 0.37 7.88 18.13
CA TYR A 185 -1.07 7.72 17.93
C TYR A 185 -1.86 8.94 18.45
N LYS A 186 -1.59 9.39 19.67
CA LYS A 186 -2.23 10.58 20.26
C LYS A 186 -2.00 11.83 19.41
N THR A 187 -0.80 11.99 18.85
CA THR A 187 -0.47 13.14 17.99
C THR A 187 -1.26 13.09 16.67
N ILE A 188 -1.37 11.91 16.05
CA ILE A 188 -2.13 11.72 14.81
C ILE A 188 -3.63 12.01 15.02
N GLU A 189 -4.20 11.54 16.14
CA GLU A 189 -5.61 11.79 16.52
C GLU A 189 -5.90 13.25 16.84
N GLN A 190 -5.05 13.92 17.64
CA GLN A 190 -5.24 15.32 17.98
C GLN A 190 -5.25 16.19 16.72
N GLN A 191 -4.36 15.93 15.77
CA GLN A 191 -4.34 16.68 14.51
C GLN A 191 -5.57 16.39 13.64
N ASN A 192 -6.08 15.15 13.62
CA ASN A 192 -7.33 14.81 12.91
C ASN A 192 -8.56 15.57 13.45
N GLN A 193 -8.59 15.85 14.76
CA GLN A 193 -9.68 16.62 15.38
C GLN A 193 -9.55 18.13 15.09
N ILE A 194 -8.33 18.65 15.00
CA ILE A 194 -8.05 20.05 14.61
C ILE A 194 -8.45 20.29 13.15
N ASP A 195 -8.10 19.39 12.23
CA ASP A 195 -8.42 19.53 10.81
C ASP A 195 -9.95 19.52 10.57
N LYS A 196 -10.69 18.61 11.24
CA LYS A 196 -12.18 18.59 11.20
C LYS A 196 -12.79 19.89 11.74
N SER A 197 -12.27 20.41 12.85
CA SER A 197 -12.76 21.66 13.44
C SER A 197 -12.49 22.89 12.56
N THR A 198 -11.43 22.84 11.73
CA THR A 198 -11.04 23.94 10.84
C THR A 198 -11.88 23.96 9.56
N ASP A 199 -12.34 22.81 9.08
CA ASP A 199 -13.28 22.73 7.95
C ASP A 199 -14.70 23.15 8.34
N ASP A 200 -15.14 22.86 9.57
CA ASP A 200 -16.45 23.31 10.08
C ASP A 200 -16.51 24.84 10.26
N LEU A 201 -15.41 25.48 10.67
CA LEU A 201 -15.31 26.94 10.79
C LEU A 201 -15.28 27.66 9.42
N LYS A 202 -14.79 27.01 8.36
CA LYS A 202 -14.79 27.59 7.01
C LYS A 202 -16.14 27.48 6.30
N ASN A 203 -16.92 26.45 6.62
CA ASN A 203 -18.27 26.26 6.07
C ASN A 203 -19.35 27.07 6.82
N GLY A 204 -19.07 27.58 8.03
CA GLY A 204 -20.01 28.38 8.83
C GLY A 204 -20.11 29.87 8.49
N ASN A 205 -19.22 30.43 7.66
CA ASN A 205 -19.17 31.88 7.38
C ASN A 205 -19.80 32.30 6.03
N ASN A 206 -20.53 31.41 5.35
CA ASN A 206 -21.23 31.72 4.09
C ASN A 206 -22.76 31.64 4.21
N THR A 207 -23.33 32.19 5.28
CA THR A 207 -24.75 32.54 5.33
C THR A 207 -24.95 33.70 6.29
N SER A 208 -24.99 34.92 5.75
CA SER A 208 -25.85 36.03 6.18
C SER A 208 -25.68 37.16 5.18
N GLU A 209 -26.77 37.43 4.46
CA GLU A 209 -27.02 38.61 3.62
C GLU A 209 -26.89 39.93 4.39
#